data_AF-A0A962S5M4-F1
#
_entry.id   AF-A0A962S5M4-F1
#
_cell.length_a   1.000
_cell.length_b   1.000
_cell.length_c   1.000
_cell.angle_alpha   90.00
_cell.angle_beta   90.00
_cell.angle_gamma   90.00
#
_symmetry.space_group_name_H-M   'P 1'
#
loop_
_entity.id
_entity.type
_entity.pdbx_description
1 polymer ?
#
loop_
_entity_poly.entity_id
_entity_poly.type
_entity_poly.pdbx_seq_one_letter_code
_entity_poly.pdbx_strand_id
1 'polypeptide(L)'
;MKKNRLVVVASVSLVIGAILGLVGSFSPSTVRGIFWGLDGTALVLGSALLAVHHIKLGNEQLAAGFLVFLAGQTLVVSGSAMELTRSSATFAAGAGLWAAGMALISASSTHPIAVRVIGAIASIMLAATAMQIFGGIALTPLSKPLPFAAFPFLVFTLFGWAWVHYRSGAENAA
;
A
#
# COMPACT_ATOMS: atom_id res chain seq x y z
N MET A 1 -15.21 20.19 3.62
CA MET A 1 -15.22 18.95 4.43
C MET A 1 -14.46 19.19 5.73
N LYS A 2 -15.01 18.86 6.90
CA LYS A 2 -14.29 18.94 8.19
C LYS A 2 -13.01 18.09 8.12
N LYS A 3 -11.86 18.61 8.62
CA LYS A 3 -10.52 17.99 8.55
C LYS A 3 -10.51 16.50 8.93
N ASN A 4 -11.34 16.10 9.89
CA ASN A 4 -11.42 14.71 10.38
C ASN A 4 -12.14 13.74 9.42
N ARG A 5 -13.05 14.21 8.56
CA ARG A 5 -13.74 13.32 7.61
C ARG A 5 -12.81 12.77 6.54
N LEU A 6 -11.83 13.56 6.08
CA LEU A 6 -10.85 13.12 5.07
C LEU A 6 -10.00 11.96 5.60
N VAL A 7 -9.53 12.08 6.84
CA VAL A 7 -8.67 11.09 7.48
C VAL A 7 -9.43 9.79 7.75
N VAL A 8 -10.70 9.88 8.16
CA VAL A 8 -11.57 8.70 8.34
C VAL A 8 -11.79 7.99 7.00
N VAL A 9 -12.14 8.71 5.93
CA VAL A 9 -12.31 8.11 4.59
C VAL A 9 -11.02 7.47 4.10
N ALA A 10 -9.87 8.12 4.34
CA ALA A 10 -8.58 7.56 3.98
C ALA A 10 -8.30 6.24 4.74
N SER A 11 -8.56 6.23 6.04
CA SER A 11 -8.34 5.05 6.90
C SER A 11 -9.24 3.88 6.50
N VAL A 12 -10.53 4.15 6.23
CA VAL A 12 -11.47 3.15 5.73
C VAL A 12 -11.03 2.60 4.37
N SER A 13 -10.58 3.49 3.47
CA SER A 13 -10.07 3.08 2.16
C SER A 13 -8.85 2.15 2.27
N LEU A 14 -7.92 2.42 3.18
CA LEU A 14 -6.77 1.55 3.43
C LEU A 14 -7.19 0.16 3.94
N VAL A 15 -8.16 0.11 4.86
CA VAL A 15 -8.70 -1.16 5.39
C VAL A 15 -9.41 -1.96 4.30
N ILE A 16 -10.29 -1.32 3.53
CA ILE A 16 -10.99 -1.96 2.41
C ILE A 16 -9.98 -2.49 1.40
N GLY A 17 -8.99 -1.68 1.02
CA GLY A 17 -7.91 -2.09 0.13
C GLY A 17 -7.16 -3.31 0.65
N ALA A 18 -6.72 -3.29 1.90
CA ALA A 18 -6.01 -4.43 2.49
C ALA A 18 -6.84 -5.73 2.47
N ILE A 19 -8.13 -5.64 2.80
CA ILE A 19 -9.04 -6.80 2.83
C ILE A 19 -9.30 -7.32 1.41
N LEU A 20 -9.64 -6.45 0.47
CA LEU A 20 -9.93 -6.86 -0.91
C LEU A 20 -8.68 -7.43 -1.61
N GLY A 21 -7.50 -6.88 -1.31
CA GLY A 21 -6.24 -7.42 -1.83
C GLY A 21 -5.96 -8.83 -1.29
N LEU A 22 -6.21 -9.06 0.00
CA LEU A 22 -6.14 -10.41 0.58
C LEU A 22 -7.13 -11.35 -0.13
N VAL A 23 -8.40 -10.95 -0.22
CA VAL A 23 -9.44 -11.76 -0.86
C VAL A 23 -9.06 -12.09 -2.30
N GLY A 24 -8.58 -11.12 -3.08
CA GLY A 24 -8.14 -11.32 -4.47
C GLY A 24 -7.00 -12.33 -4.57
N SER A 25 -5.98 -12.21 -3.72
CA SER A 25 -4.81 -13.10 -3.73
C SER A 25 -5.14 -14.56 -3.43
N PHE A 26 -6.22 -14.82 -2.69
CA PHE A 26 -6.70 -16.18 -2.38
C PHE A 26 -7.92 -16.61 -3.22
N SER A 27 -8.41 -15.75 -4.10
CA SER A 27 -9.56 -16.05 -4.95
C SER A 27 -9.18 -16.80 -6.24
N PRO A 28 -10.13 -17.51 -6.86
CA PRO A 28 -9.99 -18.02 -8.22
C PRO A 28 -9.69 -16.92 -9.24
N SER A 29 -9.02 -17.27 -10.34
CA SER A 29 -8.63 -16.32 -11.39
C SER A 29 -9.80 -15.54 -12.01
N THR A 30 -11.00 -16.12 -12.02
CA THR A 30 -12.22 -15.54 -12.61
C THR A 30 -12.70 -14.27 -11.90
N VAL A 31 -12.43 -14.13 -10.61
CA VAL A 31 -12.88 -12.98 -9.79
C VAL A 31 -11.72 -12.19 -9.18
N ARG A 32 -10.50 -12.75 -9.20
CA ARG A 32 -9.30 -12.12 -8.67
C ARG A 32 -9.07 -10.71 -9.19
N GLY A 33 -9.18 -10.50 -10.51
CA GLY A 33 -8.95 -9.18 -11.10
C GLY A 33 -9.94 -8.12 -10.65
N ILE A 34 -11.18 -8.51 -10.30
CA ILE A 34 -12.19 -7.60 -9.75
C ILE A 34 -11.77 -7.17 -8.35
N PHE A 35 -11.43 -8.13 -7.48
CA PHE A 35 -10.96 -7.83 -6.13
C PHE A 35 -9.70 -6.98 -6.15
N TRP A 36 -8.74 -7.31 -7.03
CA TRP A 36 -7.51 -6.54 -7.16
C TRP A 36 -7.72 -5.12 -7.71
N GLY A 37 -8.63 -4.96 -8.67
CA GLY A 37 -8.97 -3.64 -9.19
C GLY A 37 -9.63 -2.75 -8.14
N LEU A 38 -10.55 -3.31 -7.35
CA LEU A 38 -11.23 -2.60 -6.26
C LEU A 38 -10.27 -2.29 -5.11
N ASP A 39 -9.38 -3.22 -4.76
CA ASP A 39 -8.36 -2.97 -3.75
C ASP A 39 -7.48 -1.79 -4.15
N GLY A 40 -6.98 -1.80 -5.39
CA GLY A 40 -6.01 -0.81 -5.80
C GLY A 40 -6.64 0.56 -5.91
N THR A 41 -7.90 0.63 -6.33
CA THR A 41 -8.69 1.86 -6.36
C THR A 41 -8.86 2.44 -4.95
N ALA A 42 -9.18 1.60 -3.96
CA ALA A 42 -9.31 2.03 -2.57
C ALA A 42 -7.96 2.52 -2.01
N LEU A 43 -6.86 1.81 -2.28
CA LEU A 43 -5.52 2.20 -1.84
C LEU A 43 -5.07 3.53 -2.47
N VAL A 44 -5.32 3.75 -3.78
CA VAL A 44 -5.04 5.04 -4.44
C VAL A 44 -5.79 6.17 -3.75
N LEU A 45 -7.09 6.00 -3.48
CA LEU A 45 -7.90 7.00 -2.78
C LEU A 45 -7.34 7.28 -1.37
N GLY A 46 -7.06 6.23 -0.60
CA GLY A 46 -6.52 6.35 0.75
C GLY A 46 -5.20 7.11 0.79
N SER A 47 -4.25 6.71 -0.04
CA SER A 47 -2.93 7.35 -0.12
C SER A 47 -3.01 8.80 -0.61
N ALA A 48 -3.88 9.12 -1.57
CA ALA A 48 -4.06 10.49 -2.04
C ALA A 48 -4.57 11.40 -0.92
N LEU A 49 -5.56 10.94 -0.16
CA LEU A 49 -6.13 11.70 0.94
C LEU A 49 -5.14 11.89 2.09
N LEU A 50 -4.32 10.88 2.40
CA LEU A 50 -3.26 11.00 3.40
C LEU A 50 -2.13 11.92 2.94
N ALA A 51 -1.74 11.88 1.66
CA ALA A 51 -0.78 12.83 1.11
C ALA A 51 -1.28 14.27 1.27
N VAL A 52 -2.52 14.56 0.84
CA VAL A 52 -3.13 15.89 0.99
C VAL A 52 -3.24 16.29 2.47
N HIS A 53 -3.56 15.35 3.36
CA HIS A 53 -3.61 15.60 4.80
C HIS A 53 -2.25 16.05 5.33
N HIS A 54 -1.17 15.33 4.99
CA HIS A 54 0.18 15.65 5.46
C HIS A 54 0.77 16.91 4.84
N ILE A 55 0.44 17.23 3.57
CA ILE A 55 0.75 18.52 2.96
C ILE A 55 0.15 19.66 3.81
N LYS A 56 -1.11 19.52 4.20
CA LYS A 56 -1.80 20.53 5.04
C LYS A 56 -1.25 20.65 6.47
N LEU A 57 -0.49 19.65 6.93
CA LEU A 57 0.19 19.66 8.21
C LEU A 57 1.66 20.10 8.11
N GLY A 58 2.18 20.34 6.91
CA GLY A 58 3.61 20.61 6.70
C GLY A 58 4.51 19.37 6.86
N ASN A 59 3.93 18.16 6.93
CA ASN A 59 4.68 16.90 7.02
C ASN A 59 5.10 16.41 5.63
N GLU A 60 6.08 17.10 5.03
CA GLU A 60 6.51 16.85 3.65
C GLU A 60 7.01 15.42 3.42
N GLN A 61 7.74 14.83 4.38
CA GLN A 61 8.23 13.46 4.28
C GLN A 61 7.10 12.43 4.15
N LEU A 62 6.05 12.54 4.97
CA LEU A 62 4.91 11.63 4.90
C LEU A 62 4.10 11.85 3.64
N ALA A 63 3.91 13.11 3.24
CA ALA A 63 3.26 13.44 1.99
C ALA A 63 3.99 12.80 0.80
N ALA A 64 5.31 12.98 0.71
CA ALA A 64 6.13 12.36 -0.31
C ALA A 64 6.03 10.83 -0.28
N GLY A 65 6.12 10.22 0.90
CA GLY A 65 5.99 8.78 1.06
C GLY A 65 4.65 8.22 0.55
N PHE A 66 3.53 8.88 0.88
CA PHE A 66 2.21 8.49 0.39
C PHE A 66 2.03 8.75 -1.11
N LEU A 67 2.63 9.81 -1.67
CA LEU A 67 2.61 10.07 -3.12
C LEU A 67 3.39 9.00 -3.90
N VAL A 68 4.56 8.59 -3.40
CA VAL A 68 5.36 7.52 -4.01
C VAL A 68 4.63 6.18 -3.90
N PHE A 69 4.04 5.88 -2.74
CA PHE A 69 3.22 4.67 -2.57
C PHE A 69 2.01 4.67 -3.53
N LEU A 70 1.32 5.81 -3.68
CA LEU A 70 0.23 5.98 -4.63
C LEU A 70 0.67 5.68 -6.05
N ALA A 71 1.82 6.23 -6.49
CA ALA A 71 2.36 5.95 -7.81
C ALA A 71 2.70 4.46 -8.02
N GLY A 72 3.19 3.78 -6.98
CA GLY A 72 3.34 2.32 -7.02
C GLY A 72 2.01 1.61 -7.18
N GLN A 73 0.99 2.03 -6.43
CA GLN A 73 -0.35 1.43 -6.48
C GLN A 73 -1.00 1.59 -7.86
N THR A 74 -0.84 2.73 -8.54
CA THR A 74 -1.43 2.94 -9.87
C THR A 74 -0.81 1.99 -10.91
N LEU A 75 0.49 1.67 -10.79
CA LEU A 75 1.12 0.65 -11.63
C LEU A 75 0.59 -0.74 -11.32
N VAL A 76 0.47 -1.13 -10.05
CA VAL A 76 -0.05 -2.45 -9.68
C VAL A 76 -1.51 -2.62 -10.14
N VAL A 77 -2.38 -1.64 -9.89
CA VAL A 77 -3.81 -1.75 -10.25
C VAL A 77 -4.02 -1.77 -11.76
N SER A 78 -3.14 -1.16 -12.56
CA SER A 78 -3.21 -1.23 -14.03
C SER A 78 -3.06 -2.66 -14.56
N GLY A 79 -2.42 -3.55 -13.77
CA GLY A 79 -2.23 -4.96 -14.11
C GLY A 79 -3.31 -5.91 -13.58
N SER A 80 -4.29 -5.43 -12.81
CA SER A 80 -5.21 -6.30 -12.06
C SER A 80 -6.04 -7.25 -12.94
N ALA A 81 -6.39 -6.83 -14.16
CA ALA A 81 -7.16 -7.65 -15.10
C ALA A 81 -6.28 -8.42 -16.11
N MET A 82 -4.96 -8.31 -16.01
CA MET A 82 -4.01 -8.95 -16.93
C MET A 82 -3.65 -10.37 -16.49
N GLU A 83 -3.13 -11.17 -17.43
CA GLU A 83 -2.38 -12.37 -17.07
C GLU A 83 -1.14 -12.02 -16.25
N LEU A 84 -0.86 -12.80 -15.20
CA LEU A 84 0.20 -12.53 -14.21
C LEU A 84 1.60 -12.35 -14.82
N THR A 85 1.90 -13.10 -15.88
CA THR A 85 3.18 -13.02 -16.59
C THR A 85 3.31 -11.73 -17.39
N ARG A 86 2.21 -11.26 -17.99
CA ARG A 86 2.17 -9.99 -18.75
C ARG A 86 2.21 -8.78 -17.83
N SER A 87 1.72 -8.89 -16.60
CA SER A 87 1.79 -7.82 -15.59
C SER A 87 3.08 -7.81 -14.77
N SER A 88 4.06 -8.65 -15.09
CA SER A 88 5.30 -8.80 -14.29
C SER A 88 6.09 -7.48 -14.17
N ALA A 89 6.28 -6.77 -15.28
CA ALA A 89 7.03 -5.52 -15.30
C ALA A 89 6.32 -4.40 -14.51
N THR A 90 5.00 -4.25 -14.67
CA THR A 90 4.21 -3.25 -13.93
C THR A 90 4.15 -3.59 -12.45
N PHE A 91 4.06 -4.88 -12.09
CA PHE A 91 4.13 -5.33 -10.71
C PHE A 91 5.50 -5.05 -10.08
N ALA A 92 6.61 -5.32 -10.77
CA ALA A 92 7.95 -5.04 -10.27
C ALA A 92 8.17 -3.54 -10.02
N ALA A 93 7.77 -2.70 -10.96
CA ALA A 93 7.83 -1.24 -10.81
C ALA A 93 6.93 -0.75 -9.66
N GLY A 94 5.72 -1.29 -9.57
CA GLY A 94 4.79 -1.01 -8.48
C GLY A 94 5.35 -1.40 -7.11
N ALA A 95 5.91 -2.61 -6.99
CA ALA A 95 6.54 -3.10 -5.76
C ALA A 95 7.77 -2.26 -5.37
N GLY A 96 8.57 -1.82 -6.33
CA GLY A 96 9.71 -0.93 -6.10
C GLY A 96 9.28 0.44 -5.56
N LEU A 97 8.22 1.02 -6.13
CA LEU A 97 7.66 2.29 -5.64
C LEU A 97 6.97 2.13 -4.28
N TRP A 98 6.25 1.03 -4.05
CA TRP A 98 5.74 0.72 -2.71
C TRP A 98 6.86 0.65 -1.68
N ALA A 99 7.98 -0.03 -1.99
CA ALA A 99 9.14 -0.10 -1.12
C ALA A 99 9.68 1.31 -0.80
N ALA A 100 9.94 2.14 -1.82
CA ALA A 100 10.45 3.49 -1.63
C ALA A 100 9.49 4.36 -0.79
N GLY A 101 8.18 4.31 -1.08
CA GLY A 101 7.18 5.05 -0.31
C GLY A 101 7.09 4.58 1.15
N MET A 102 7.14 3.26 1.38
CA MET A 102 7.16 2.69 2.72
C MET A 102 8.40 3.04 3.51
N ALA A 103 9.59 3.08 2.88
CA ALA A 103 10.82 3.51 3.53
C ALA A 103 10.68 4.95 4.05
N LEU A 104 10.16 5.86 3.23
CA LEU A 104 9.92 7.26 3.61
C LEU A 104 8.93 7.36 4.78
N ILE A 105 7.81 6.64 4.71
CA ILE A 105 6.78 6.66 5.77
C ILE A 105 7.34 6.08 7.07
N SER A 106 8.05 4.96 7.00
CA SER A 106 8.60 4.25 8.17
C SER A 106 9.73 5.02 8.85
N ALA A 107 10.46 5.84 8.10
CA ALA A 107 11.49 6.70 8.67
C ALA A 107 10.90 7.85 9.53
N SER A 108 9.63 8.22 9.36
CA SER A 108 9.01 9.31 10.11
C SER A 108 8.76 8.94 11.58
N SER A 109 9.18 9.79 12.52
CA SER A 109 8.94 9.64 13.97
C SER A 109 7.49 9.89 14.39
N THR A 110 6.64 10.36 13.48
CA THR A 110 5.20 10.60 13.73
C THR A 110 4.39 9.34 13.96
N HIS A 111 4.86 8.20 13.44
CA HIS A 111 4.20 6.91 13.60
C HIS A 111 4.75 6.14 14.80
N PRO A 112 3.93 5.33 15.49
CA PRO A 112 4.41 4.43 16.53
C PRO A 112 5.51 3.50 16.02
N ILE A 113 6.48 3.18 16.87
CA ILE A 113 7.66 2.37 16.50
C ILE A 113 7.26 1.02 15.88
N ALA A 114 6.20 0.38 16.38
CA ALA A 114 5.71 -0.89 15.84
C ALA A 114 5.30 -0.78 14.37
N VAL A 115 4.54 0.28 14.00
CA VAL A 115 4.10 0.51 12.62
C VAL A 115 5.29 0.80 11.72
N ARG A 116 6.28 1.54 12.22
CA ARG A 116 7.52 1.86 11.50
C ARG A 116 8.35 0.62 11.22
N VAL A 117 8.53 -0.26 12.21
CA VAL A 117 9.31 -1.49 12.06
C VAL A 117 8.64 -2.43 11.04
N ILE A 118 7.32 -2.63 11.15
CA ILE A 118 6.58 -3.48 10.21
C ILE A 118 6.67 -2.91 8.77
N GLY A 119 6.51 -1.61 8.61
CA GLY A 119 6.64 -0.92 7.32
C GLY A 119 8.06 -1.01 6.74
N ALA A 120 9.10 -0.93 7.58
CA ALA A 120 10.48 -1.09 7.15
C ALA A 120 10.77 -2.53 6.67
N ILE A 121 10.25 -3.54 7.36
CA ILE A 121 10.34 -4.94 6.94
C ILE A 121 9.63 -5.13 5.58
N ALA A 122 8.40 -4.63 5.45
CA ALA A 122 7.65 -4.68 4.19
C ALA A 122 8.44 -4.02 3.04
N SER A 123 9.02 -2.84 3.29
CA SER A 123 9.84 -2.10 2.34
C SER A 123 11.02 -2.92 1.83
N ILE A 124 11.81 -3.54 2.73
CA ILE A 124 12.99 -4.32 2.35
C ILE A 124 12.57 -5.53 1.50
N MET A 125 11.51 -6.23 1.90
CA MET A 125 11.05 -7.42 1.19
C MET A 125 10.43 -7.09 -0.17
N LEU A 126 9.73 -5.95 -0.29
CA LEU A 126 9.22 -5.43 -1.56
C LEU A 126 10.36 -5.03 -2.50
N ALA A 127 11.39 -4.35 -1.99
CA ALA A 127 12.57 -4.00 -2.77
C ALA A 127 13.28 -5.26 -3.30
N ALA A 128 13.47 -6.27 -2.43
CA ALA A 128 14.03 -7.56 -2.83
C ALA A 128 13.17 -8.25 -3.91
N THR A 129 11.84 -8.17 -3.81
CA THR A 129 10.91 -8.74 -4.81
C THR A 129 11.06 -8.02 -6.15
N ALA A 130 11.08 -6.69 -6.16
CA ALA A 130 11.25 -5.89 -7.38
C ALA A 130 12.60 -6.17 -8.05
N MET A 131 13.70 -6.19 -7.29
CA MET A 131 15.04 -6.49 -7.81
C MET A 131 15.12 -7.88 -8.44
N GLN A 132 14.50 -8.89 -7.82
CA GLN A 132 14.44 -10.25 -8.40
C GLN A 132 13.70 -10.26 -9.73
N ILE A 133 12.56 -9.58 -9.83
CA ILE A 133 11.78 -9.53 -11.09
C ILE A 133 12.56 -8.77 -12.17
N PHE A 134 13.16 -7.62 -11.83
CA PHE A 134 14.02 -6.90 -12.77
C PHE A 134 15.25 -7.71 -13.20
N GLY A 135 15.76 -8.57 -12.33
CA GLY A 135 16.82 -9.55 -12.61
C GLY A 135 16.36 -10.77 -13.41
N GLY A 136 15.09 -10.83 -13.85
CA GLY A 136 14.56 -11.89 -14.69
C GLY A 136 13.93 -13.08 -13.95
N ILE A 137 13.82 -13.03 -12.61
CA ILE A 137 13.11 -14.07 -11.85
C ILE A 137 11.60 -13.89 -12.05
N ALA A 138 10.93 -14.95 -12.49
CA ALA A 138 9.50 -14.96 -12.77
C ALA A 138 8.63 -15.00 -11.48
N LEU A 139 8.78 -14.00 -10.60
CA LEU A 139 7.88 -13.81 -9.47
C LEU A 139 6.59 -13.11 -9.90
N THR A 140 5.51 -13.46 -9.23
CA THR A 140 4.18 -12.87 -9.43
C THR A 140 3.58 -12.50 -8.08
N PRO A 141 2.48 -11.72 -8.03
CA PRO A 141 1.75 -11.46 -6.80
C PRO A 141 1.25 -12.73 -6.07
N LEU A 142 1.29 -13.91 -6.71
CA LEU A 142 0.87 -15.19 -6.14
C LEU A 142 2.04 -16.12 -5.79
N SER A 143 3.28 -15.64 -5.88
CA SER A 143 4.47 -16.47 -5.58
C SER A 143 4.51 -16.95 -4.13
N LYS A 144 5.06 -18.15 -3.90
CA LYS A 144 5.23 -18.73 -2.55
C LYS A 144 6.41 -18.06 -1.80
N PRO A 145 6.45 -18.03 -0.45
CA PRO A 145 5.64 -18.83 0.49
C PRO A 145 4.16 -18.46 0.58
N LEU A 146 3.73 -17.20 0.48
CA LEU A 146 2.30 -16.84 0.37
C LEU A 146 2.17 -15.46 -0.25
N PRO A 147 1.18 -15.27 -1.14
CA PRO A 147 1.15 -14.25 -2.20
C PRO A 147 2.30 -13.27 -2.08
N PHE A 148 3.49 -13.68 -2.50
CA PHE A 148 4.82 -13.14 -2.21
C PHE A 148 5.13 -12.72 -0.74
N ALA A 149 6.34 -13.04 -0.29
CA ALA A 149 6.71 -12.98 1.14
C ALA A 149 6.48 -11.61 1.83
N ALA A 150 6.50 -10.50 1.09
CA ALA A 150 6.29 -9.17 1.66
C ALA A 150 4.80 -8.82 1.94
N PHE A 151 3.85 -9.54 1.33
CA PHE A 151 2.44 -9.16 1.34
C PHE A 151 1.80 -9.11 2.73
N PRO A 152 2.05 -10.05 3.66
CA PRO A 152 1.53 -9.94 5.02
C PRO A 152 1.99 -8.66 5.72
N PHE A 153 3.27 -8.30 5.54
CA PHE A 153 3.84 -7.08 6.14
C PHE A 153 3.26 -5.82 5.50
N LEU A 154 3.02 -5.83 4.18
CA LEU A 154 2.27 -4.77 3.50
C LEU A 154 0.88 -4.59 4.11
N VAL A 155 0.12 -5.68 4.24
CA VAL A 155 -1.23 -5.66 4.83
C VAL A 155 -1.21 -5.12 6.27
N PHE A 156 -0.33 -5.61 7.14
CA PHE A 156 -0.20 -5.10 8.50
C PHE A 156 0.20 -3.62 8.55
N THR A 157 1.04 -3.19 7.60
CA THR A 157 1.42 -1.78 7.47
C THR A 157 0.21 -0.92 7.12
N LEU A 158 -0.64 -1.34 6.18
CA LEU A 158 -1.86 -0.63 5.81
C LEU A 158 -2.83 -0.50 6.98
N PHE A 159 -3.03 -1.58 7.75
CA PHE A 159 -3.82 -1.52 8.99
C PHE A 159 -3.20 -0.58 10.02
N GLY A 160 -1.88 -0.62 10.19
CA GLY A 160 -1.15 0.28 11.09
C GLY A 160 -1.34 1.75 10.71
N TRP A 161 -1.23 2.08 9.42
CA TRP A 161 -1.50 3.43 8.92
C TRP A 161 -2.96 3.83 9.15
N ALA A 162 -3.93 2.98 8.80
CA ALA A 162 -5.34 3.26 9.04
C ALA A 162 -5.62 3.54 10.52
N TRP A 163 -5.06 2.73 11.42
CA TRP A 163 -5.23 2.89 12.87
C TRP A 163 -4.68 4.22 13.38
N VAL A 164 -3.43 4.55 13.04
CA VAL A 164 -2.77 5.80 13.47
C VAL A 164 -3.59 7.02 13.05
N HIS A 165 -3.99 7.05 11.77
CA HIS A 165 -4.71 8.17 11.20
C HIS A 165 -6.15 8.27 11.73
N TYR A 166 -6.85 7.14 11.87
CA TYR A 166 -8.20 7.12 12.45
C TYR A 166 -8.20 7.67 13.88
N ARG A 167 -7.24 7.25 14.71
CA ARG A 167 -7.12 7.71 16.10
C ARG A 167 -6.84 9.21 16.17
N SER A 168 -5.88 9.71 15.40
CA SER A 168 -5.59 11.15 15.35
C SER A 168 -6.78 11.97 14.82
N GLY A 169 -7.57 11.42 13.90
CA GLY A 169 -8.81 12.05 13.41
C GLY A 169 -9.92 12.12 14.46
N ALA A 170 -10.02 11.11 15.33
CA ALA A 170 -11.00 11.07 16.43
C ALA A 170 -10.63 12.03 17.56
N GLU A 171 -9.36 12.08 17.97
CA GLU A 171 -8.87 12.97 19.02
C GLU A 171 -9.04 14.47 18.65
N ASN A 172 -8.91 14.82 17.37
CA ASN A 172 -9.14 16.18 16.87
C ASN A 172 -10.63 16.53 16.66
N ALA A 173 -11.56 15.62 16.95
CA ALA A 173 -13.00 15.80 16.76
C ALA A 173 -13.77 16.02 18.08
N ALA A 174 -13.16 15.59 19.18
CA ALA A 174 -13.63 15.77 20.56
C ALA A 174 -13.20 17.13 21.09
#